data_AF-A0A7Z9ILV5-F1
#
_entry.id   AF-A0A7Z9ILV5-F1
#
_cell.length_a   1.000
_cell.length_b   1.000
_cell.length_c   1.000
_cell.angle_alpha   90.00
_cell.angle_beta   90.00
_cell.angle_gamma   90.00
#
_symmetry.space_group_name_H-M   'P 1'
#
loop_
_entity.id
_entity.type
_entity.pdbx_description
1 polymer ?
#
loop_
_entity_poly.entity_id
_entity_poly.type
_entity_poly.pdbx_seq_one_letter_code
_entity_poly.pdbx_strand_id
1 'polypeptide(L)'
;MRERTVDKAMLFSNAFNQYLAWSLSEQLVGYLKRPQIMKLSIALAGLLYVLPAQANAQIEVAEASIAELQEAMESGVVTSAQITGMYLSRIRAYDKAGPNLNAMIWVNWDATAEAKMLDRERATTGPRGPLHG
;
A
#
# COMPACT_ATOMS: atom_id res chain seq x y z
N MET A 1 10.40 59.88 -12.39
CA MET A 1 11.65 59.16 -12.71
C MET A 1 11.85 57.99 -11.74
N ARG A 2 11.07 56.90 -11.83
CA ARG A 2 11.23 55.77 -10.88
C ARG A 2 10.78 54.40 -11.43
N GLU A 3 10.98 54.14 -12.73
CA GLU A 3 10.50 52.88 -13.36
C GLU A 3 11.57 52.07 -14.12
N ARG A 4 12.79 52.59 -14.36
CA ARG A 4 13.80 51.85 -15.16
C ARG A 4 14.68 50.86 -14.38
N THR A 5 14.58 50.80 -13.06
CA THR A 5 15.47 49.99 -12.22
C THR A 5 14.94 48.58 -11.96
N VAL A 6 13.62 48.38 -12.02
CA VAL A 6 12.99 47.08 -11.71
C VAL A 6 13.16 46.09 -12.87
N ASP A 7 13.06 46.55 -14.12
CA ASP A 7 13.17 45.70 -15.31
C ASP A 7 14.56 45.06 -15.47
N LYS A 8 15.63 45.80 -15.14
CA LYS A 8 17.00 45.26 -15.24
C LYS A 8 17.27 44.14 -14.24
N ALA A 9 16.68 44.21 -13.05
CA ALA A 9 16.83 43.17 -12.03
C ALA A 9 16.10 41.87 -12.43
N MET A 10 14.91 41.99 -13.04
CA MET A 10 14.16 40.83 -13.55
C MET A 10 14.85 40.16 -14.74
N LEU A 11 15.42 40.93 -15.67
CA LEU A 11 16.16 40.38 -16.81
C LEU A 11 17.42 39.62 -16.36
N PHE A 12 18.14 40.13 -15.36
CA PHE A 12 19.32 39.46 -14.82
C PHE A 12 18.97 38.16 -14.10
N SER A 13 17.91 38.16 -13.29
CA SER A 13 17.44 36.95 -12.59
C SER A 13 16.97 35.86 -13.56
N ASN A 14 16.24 36.24 -14.63
CA ASN A 14 15.78 35.28 -15.63
C ASN A 14 16.94 34.69 -16.44
N ALA A 15 17.89 35.51 -16.87
CA ALA A 15 19.08 35.04 -17.58
C ALA A 15 19.98 34.15 -16.70
N PHE A 16 20.12 34.48 -15.41
CA PHE A 16 20.85 33.67 -14.44
C PHE A 16 20.19 32.31 -14.21
N ASN A 17 18.86 32.28 -14.04
CA ASN A 17 18.10 31.03 -13.90
C ASN A 17 18.16 30.16 -15.17
N GLN A 18 18.11 30.77 -16.36
CA GLN A 18 18.26 30.06 -17.63
C GLN A 18 19.67 29.49 -17.80
N TYR A 19 20.70 30.24 -17.41
CA TYR A 19 22.08 29.75 -17.43
C TYR A 19 22.31 28.60 -16.44
N LEU A 20 21.73 28.69 -15.23
CA LEU A 20 21.80 27.60 -14.25
C LEU A 20 21.11 26.34 -14.79
N ALA A 21 19.90 26.46 -15.36
CA ALA A 21 19.18 25.33 -15.94
C ALA A 21 19.94 24.70 -17.13
N TRP A 22 20.52 25.53 -18.01
CA TRP A 22 21.33 25.07 -19.13
C TRP A 22 22.63 24.39 -18.66
N SER A 23 23.36 25.00 -17.72
CA SER A 23 24.59 24.42 -17.17
C SER A 23 24.35 23.11 -16.40
N LEU A 24 23.22 23.00 -15.69
CA LEU A 24 22.82 21.75 -15.03
C LEU A 24 22.53 20.67 -16.07
N SER A 25 21.85 21.00 -17.18
CA SER A 25 21.55 20.04 -18.23
C SER A 25 22.82 19.49 -18.91
N GLU A 26 23.80 20.35 -19.16
CA GLU A 26 25.12 19.98 -19.72
C GLU A 26 25.89 19.06 -18.74
N GLN A 27 25.92 19.41 -17.45
CA GLN A 27 26.58 18.60 -16.43
C GLN A 27 25.90 17.24 -16.25
N LEU A 28 24.57 17.19 -16.16
CA LEU A 28 23.79 15.96 -15.98
C LEU A 28 23.93 14.99 -17.16
N VAL A 29 24.00 15.49 -18.40
CA VAL A 29 24.25 14.66 -19.59
C VAL A 29 25.63 14.01 -19.54
N GLY A 30 26.64 14.68 -18.98
CA GLY A 30 27.96 14.12 -18.74
C GLY A 30 27.97 13.00 -17.69
N TYR A 31 27.15 13.13 -16.64
CA TYR A 31 26.99 12.10 -15.61
C TYR A 31 26.27 10.84 -16.15
N LEU A 32 25.28 11.00 -17.02
CA LEU A 32 24.55 9.89 -17.64
C LEU A 32 25.40 9.01 -18.57
N LYS A 33 26.47 9.55 -19.17
CA LYS A 33 27.33 8.81 -20.11
C LYS A 33 28.41 7.94 -19.44
N ARG A 34 28.51 7.92 -18.11
CA ARG A 34 29.50 7.09 -17.40
C ARG A 34 29.01 5.63 -17.26
N PRO A 35 29.80 4.63 -17.69
CA PRO A 35 29.35 3.22 -17.71
C PRO A 35 29.06 2.65 -16.31
N GLN A 36 29.69 3.22 -15.27
CA GLN A 36 29.42 2.88 -13.86
C GLN A 36 28.02 3.33 -13.40
N ILE A 37 27.60 4.52 -13.84
CA ILE A 37 26.30 5.12 -13.48
C ILE A 37 25.17 4.44 -14.26
N MET A 38 25.43 4.04 -15.52
CA MET A 38 24.47 3.28 -16.32
C MET A 38 24.14 1.91 -15.73
N LYS A 39 25.12 1.22 -15.11
CA LYS A 39 24.89 -0.04 -14.40
C LYS A 39 24.05 0.15 -13.14
N LEU A 40 24.28 1.25 -12.41
CA LEU A 40 23.52 1.60 -11.20
C LEU A 40 22.05 1.93 -11.52
N SER A 41 21.77 2.64 -12.61
CA SER A 41 20.39 2.92 -13.03
C SER A 41 19.66 1.68 -13.55
N ILE A 42 20.34 0.77 -14.25
CA ILE A 42 19.76 -0.51 -14.66
C ILE A 42 19.48 -1.41 -13.44
N ALA A 43 20.41 -1.46 -12.46
CA ALA A 43 20.21 -2.23 -11.23
C ALA A 43 19.06 -1.67 -10.38
N LEU A 44 18.91 -0.34 -10.31
CA LEU A 44 17.79 0.31 -9.61
C LEU A 44 16.45 0.05 -10.33
N ALA A 45 16.43 0.09 -11.66
CA ALA A 45 15.24 -0.25 -12.45
C ALA A 45 14.85 -1.72 -12.30
N GLY A 46 15.84 -2.63 -12.24
CA GLY A 46 15.63 -4.05 -11.96
C GLY A 46 15.09 -4.30 -10.54
N LEU A 47 15.60 -3.57 -9.55
CA LEU A 47 15.12 -3.64 -8.16
C LEU A 47 13.67 -3.14 -8.02
N LEU A 48 13.27 -2.14 -8.81
CA LEU A 48 11.89 -1.65 -8.88
C LEU A 48 10.92 -2.60 -9.61
N TYR A 49 11.44 -3.55 -10.41
CA TYR A 49 10.61 -4.47 -11.20
C TYR A 49 10.14 -5.70 -10.41
N VAL A 50 10.74 -5.98 -9.25
CA VAL A 50 10.37 -7.09 -8.35
C VAL A 50 9.42 -6.62 -7.26
N LEU A 51 8.40 -5.85 -7.63
CA LEU A 51 7.22 -5.74 -6.77
C LEU A 51 6.29 -6.88 -7.19
N PRO A 52 6.11 -7.94 -6.38
CA PRO A 52 5.00 -8.84 -6.64
C PRO A 52 3.75 -7.96 -6.63
N ALA A 53 3.04 -7.93 -7.75
CA ALA A 53 1.67 -7.45 -7.74
C ALA A 53 0.97 -8.32 -6.70
N GLN A 54 0.63 -7.74 -5.54
CA GLN A 54 -0.22 -8.43 -4.59
C GLN A 54 -1.52 -8.64 -5.33
N ALA A 55 -1.69 -9.84 -5.89
CA ALA A 55 -2.97 -10.32 -6.35
C ALA A 55 -3.83 -10.33 -5.09
N ASN A 56 -4.58 -9.24 -4.89
CA ASN A 56 -5.67 -9.20 -3.92
C ASN A 56 -6.72 -10.17 -4.45
N ALA A 57 -6.52 -11.46 -4.24
CA ALA A 57 -7.57 -12.44 -4.27
C ALA A 57 -8.50 -12.04 -3.12
N GLN A 58 -9.47 -11.17 -3.42
CA GLN A 58 -10.49 -10.80 -2.46
C GLN A 58 -11.37 -12.02 -2.27
N ILE A 59 -11.11 -12.76 -1.21
CA ILE A 59 -11.97 -13.85 -0.78
C ILE A 59 -13.32 -13.27 -0.41
N GLU A 60 -14.36 -13.73 -1.09
CA GLU A 60 -15.72 -13.39 -0.73
C GLU A 60 -16.16 -14.23 0.47
N VAL A 61 -15.98 -13.67 1.67
CA VAL A 61 -16.30 -14.34 2.94
C VAL A 61 -17.77 -14.73 3.10
N ALA A 62 -18.68 -14.26 2.24
CA ALA A 62 -20.10 -14.57 2.32
C ALA A 62 -20.42 -16.00 1.84
N GLU A 63 -19.71 -16.45 0.80
CA GLU A 63 -19.98 -17.73 0.12
C GLU A 63 -18.85 -18.74 0.35
N ALA A 64 -17.74 -18.33 0.94
CA ALA A 64 -16.62 -19.20 1.27
C ALA A 64 -16.97 -20.15 2.43
N SER A 65 -16.73 -21.45 2.23
CA SER A 65 -16.80 -22.47 3.26
C SER A 65 -15.66 -22.32 4.27
N ILE A 66 -15.83 -22.90 5.46
CA ILE A 66 -14.78 -22.92 6.49
C ILE A 66 -13.49 -23.55 5.95
N ALA A 67 -13.59 -24.61 5.15
CA ALA A 67 -12.42 -25.27 4.56
C ALA A 67 -11.66 -24.34 3.62
N GLU A 68 -12.35 -23.59 2.75
CA GLU A 68 -11.73 -22.61 1.84
C GLU A 68 -11.09 -21.46 2.62
N LEU A 69 -11.72 -20.99 3.70
CA LEU A 69 -11.15 -19.96 4.56
C LEU A 69 -9.90 -20.44 5.30
N GLN A 70 -9.89 -21.70 5.76
CA GLN A 70 -8.70 -22.29 6.39
C GLN A 70 -7.57 -22.46 5.38
N GLU A 71 -7.85 -23.00 4.19
CA GLU A 71 -6.87 -23.13 3.10
C GLU A 71 -6.29 -21.77 2.70
N ALA A 72 -7.12 -20.74 2.62
CA ALA A 72 -6.67 -19.38 2.36
C ALA A 72 -5.76 -18.81 3.45
N MET A 73 -6.02 -19.14 4.72
CA MET A 73 -5.14 -18.76 5.82
C MET A 73 -3.84 -19.55 5.85
N GLU A 74 -3.89 -20.84 5.51
CA GLU A 74 -2.72 -21.72 5.41
C GLU A 74 -1.79 -21.32 4.25
N SER A 75 -2.37 -20.93 3.11
CA SER A 75 -1.64 -20.42 1.95
C SER A 75 -1.16 -18.97 2.11
N GLY A 76 -1.53 -18.29 3.20
CA GLY A 76 -1.15 -16.91 3.47
C GLY A 76 -1.83 -15.87 2.59
N VAL A 77 -2.89 -16.26 1.87
CA VAL A 77 -3.71 -15.36 1.04
C VAL A 77 -4.46 -14.35 1.91
N VAL A 78 -4.92 -14.80 3.09
CA VAL A 78 -5.67 -13.99 4.04
C VAL A 78 -5.29 -14.35 5.48
N THR A 79 -5.57 -13.45 6.41
CA THR A 79 -5.41 -13.65 7.86
C THR A 79 -6.77 -13.69 8.55
N SER A 80 -6.87 -14.28 9.75
CA SER A 80 -8.09 -14.23 10.57
C SER A 80 -8.49 -12.78 10.83
N ALA A 81 -7.54 -11.88 11.11
CA ALA A 81 -7.82 -10.46 11.32
C ALA A 81 -8.45 -9.80 10.08
N GLN A 82 -8.02 -10.17 8.87
CA GLN A 82 -8.62 -9.69 7.63
C GLN A 82 -10.02 -10.25 7.42
N ILE A 83 -10.24 -11.56 7.60
CA ILE A 83 -11.58 -12.18 7.51
C ILE A 83 -12.55 -11.53 8.50
N THR A 84 -12.13 -11.35 9.75
CA THR A 84 -12.89 -10.67 10.80
C THR A 84 -13.23 -9.24 10.37
N GLY A 85 -12.28 -8.50 9.82
CA GLY A 85 -12.49 -7.15 9.27
C GLY A 85 -13.53 -7.12 8.15
N MET A 86 -13.54 -8.13 7.27
CA MET A 86 -14.54 -8.25 6.20
C MET A 86 -15.94 -8.47 6.77
N TYR A 87 -16.11 -9.36 7.75
CA TYR A 87 -17.41 -9.55 8.40
C TYR A 87 -17.87 -8.34 9.20
N LEU A 88 -16.99 -7.67 9.94
CA LEU A 88 -17.31 -6.42 10.65
C LEU A 88 -17.75 -5.32 9.69
N SER A 89 -17.13 -5.25 8.51
CA SER A 89 -17.53 -4.30 7.45
C SER A 89 -18.92 -4.63 6.91
N ARG A 90 -19.23 -5.92 6.71
CA ARG A 90 -20.58 -6.37 6.31
C ARG A 90 -21.62 -6.07 7.38
N ILE A 91 -21.32 -6.34 8.65
CA ILE A 91 -22.20 -6.02 9.78
C ILE A 91 -22.50 -4.51 9.77
N ARG A 92 -21.48 -3.66 9.65
CA ARG A 92 -21.68 -2.21 9.57
C ARG A 92 -22.55 -1.80 8.38
N ALA A 93 -22.32 -2.39 7.22
CA ALA A 93 -23.05 -2.07 5.99
C ALA A 93 -24.52 -2.51 6.03
N TYR A 94 -24.82 -3.67 6.62
CA TYR A 94 -26.13 -4.28 6.50
C TYR A 94 -27.00 -4.21 7.76
N ASP A 95 -26.40 -4.20 8.95
CA ASP A 95 -27.15 -4.44 10.18
C ASP A 95 -27.95 -3.22 10.65
N LYS A 96 -27.31 -2.04 10.72
CA LYS A 96 -27.92 -0.77 11.21
C LYS A 96 -27.83 0.41 10.25
N ALA A 97 -26.92 0.38 9.26
CA ALA A 97 -26.73 1.50 8.34
C ALA A 97 -27.42 1.30 6.99
N GLY A 98 -27.66 0.04 6.59
CA GLY A 98 -28.27 -0.32 5.31
C GLY A 98 -29.71 -0.84 5.46
N PRO A 99 -30.03 -2.07 4.99
CA PRO A 99 -31.38 -2.64 5.05
C PRO A 99 -31.93 -2.87 6.47
N ASN A 100 -31.19 -2.50 7.52
CA ASN A 100 -31.61 -2.61 8.92
C ASN A 100 -32.00 -4.03 9.30
N LEU A 101 -31.14 -5.00 8.98
CA LEU A 101 -31.38 -6.41 9.31
C LEU A 101 -31.60 -6.62 10.81
N ASN A 102 -30.98 -5.78 11.66
CA ASN A 102 -31.06 -5.85 13.12
C ASN A 102 -30.74 -7.25 13.66
N ALA A 103 -29.83 -7.97 13.01
CA ALA A 103 -29.37 -9.29 13.39
C ALA A 103 -28.40 -9.23 14.58
N MET A 104 -27.63 -8.14 14.74
CA MET A 104 -26.65 -8.00 15.82
C MET A 104 -27.21 -7.13 16.95
N ILE A 105 -27.24 -7.71 18.16
CA ILE A 105 -27.57 -7.00 19.41
C ILE A 105 -26.31 -6.32 19.97
N TRP A 106 -25.16 -6.98 19.85
CA TRP A 106 -23.87 -6.50 20.32
C TRP A 106 -22.74 -7.07 19.45
N VAL A 107 -21.66 -6.32 19.30
CA VAL A 107 -20.45 -6.71 18.55
C VAL A 107 -19.24 -6.60 19.47
N ASN A 108 -18.41 -7.65 19.53
CA ASN A 108 -17.19 -7.63 20.32
C ASN A 108 -16.20 -6.59 19.78
N TRP A 109 -15.83 -5.61 20.61
CA TRP A 109 -14.89 -4.55 20.25
C TRP A 109 -13.44 -5.06 20.15
N ASP A 110 -13.13 -6.17 20.83
CA ASP A 110 -11.82 -6.84 20.81
C ASP A 110 -11.66 -7.85 19.67
N ALA A 111 -12.71 -8.11 18.87
CA ALA A 111 -12.70 -9.16 17.85
C ALA A 111 -11.49 -9.09 16.90
N THR A 112 -11.09 -7.88 16.49
CA THR A 112 -9.90 -7.70 15.64
C THR A 112 -8.59 -7.96 16.38
N ALA A 113 -8.52 -7.66 17.68
CA ALA A 113 -7.33 -7.92 18.49
C ALA A 113 -7.16 -9.42 18.78
N GLU A 114 -8.26 -10.11 19.10
CA GLU A 114 -8.29 -11.57 19.27
C GLU A 114 -7.88 -12.29 17.98
N ALA A 115 -8.44 -11.89 16.83
CA ALA A 115 -8.09 -12.44 15.53
C ALA A 115 -6.58 -12.29 15.22
N LYS A 116 -5.99 -11.12 15.51
CA LYS A 116 -4.54 -10.89 15.37
C LYS A 116 -3.71 -11.77 16.31
N MET A 117 -4.20 -12.04 17.51
CA MET A 117 -3.53 -12.95 18.44
C MET A 117 -3.53 -14.38 17.88
N LEU A 118 -4.65 -14.82 17.29
CA LEU A 118 -4.76 -16.14 16.65
C LEU A 118 -3.91 -16.23 15.38
N ASP A 119 -3.77 -15.15 14.61
CA ASP A 119 -2.81 -15.10 13.48
C ASP A 119 -1.36 -15.30 13.94
N ARG A 120 -0.97 -14.64 15.04
CA ARG A 120 0.37 -14.83 15.63
C ARG A 120 0.55 -16.26 16.11
N GLU A 121 -0.44 -16.81 16.80
CA GLU A 121 -0.40 -18.19 17.27
C GLU A 121 -0.26 -19.19 16.13
N ARG A 122 -1.03 -18.99 15.04
CA ARG A 122 -0.91 -19.81 13.81
C ARG A 122 0.53 -19.81 13.30
N ALA A 123 1.18 -18.65 13.29
CA ALA A 123 2.55 -18.50 12.82
C ALA A 123 3.60 -19.09 13.80
N THR A 124 3.35 -19.09 15.11
CA THR A 124 4.34 -19.52 16.12
C THR A 124 4.22 -20.98 16.52
N THR A 125 3.00 -21.46 16.74
CA THR A 125 2.72 -22.78 17.30
C THR A 125 1.88 -23.65 16.38
N GLY A 126 1.35 -23.07 15.30
CA GLY A 126 0.39 -23.72 14.41
C GLY A 126 -1.07 -23.51 14.86
N PRO A 127 -2.03 -23.94 14.03
CA PRO A 127 -3.44 -23.81 14.34
C PRO A 127 -3.89 -24.79 15.44
N ARG A 128 -4.85 -24.36 16.26
CA ARG A 128 -5.49 -25.22 17.28
C ARG A 128 -6.42 -26.30 16.70
N GLY A 129 -6.79 -26.17 15.42
CA GLY A 129 -7.70 -27.07 14.72
C GLY A 129 -8.41 -26.39 13.54
N PRO A 130 -9.43 -27.04 12.95
CA PRO A 130 -10.14 -26.54 11.76
C PRO A 130 -10.90 -25.22 11.95
N LEU A 131 -11.09 -24.79 13.19
CA LEU A 131 -11.76 -23.53 13.56
C LEU A 131 -10.76 -22.51 14.14
N HIS A 132 -9.46 -22.69 13.91
CA HIS A 132 -8.47 -21.71 14.37
C HIS A 132 -8.56 -20.43 13.54
N GLY A 133 -8.63 -19.28 14.22
CA GLY A 133 -8.77 -17.98 13.57
C GLY A 133 -10.11 -17.34 13.87
#